data_AF-A0AAV4UQ49-F1
#
_entry.id   AF-A0AAV4UQ49-F1
#
_cell.length_a   1.000
_cell.length_b   1.000
_cell.length_c   1.000
_cell.angle_alpha   90.00
_cell.angle_beta   90.00
_cell.angle_gamma   90.00
#
_symmetry.space_group_name_H-M   'P 1'
#
loop_
_entity.id
_entity.type
_entity.pdbx_description
1 polymer ?
#
loop_
_entity_poly.entity_id
_entity_poly.type
_entity_poly.pdbx_seq_one_letter_code
_entity_poly.pdbx_strand_id
1 'polypeptide(L)'
;MSKEYLNLPFQKAMFPPHCEICGNKATTKCEICRVTHYCSQDHKIIDSISFHKKVCKKLADIRSEHPIPFQRRTELQMRKLYCKASKMFLKLAETVSKKWLLERKAINAYPSAMIAWNMSREMRSEDSSEVIYPTCLVSEMFLRLGDISAAEQYMVQASWISQKYDVLPHSILSKLYRIRGLVFMELKNWEQARTAFAEFAYAVASEYGIANVRLGIPYGLLGLSLLKFDNIDGATANFHKMADKWLDNLLSQYEVTIMRAATETEMAADEEIQDLEFQFMEAKIVFELMYEMVRNLEMNKVTDLINF
;
A
#
# COMPACT_ATOMS: atom_id res chain seq x y z
N MET A 1 -5.87 -19.08 20.71
CA MET A 1 -6.70 -19.51 19.56
C MET A 1 -7.59 -18.33 19.15
N SER A 2 -7.33 -17.72 17.99
CA SER A 2 -7.96 -16.44 17.61
C SER A 2 -9.45 -16.61 17.27
N LYS A 3 -10.30 -15.76 17.86
CA LYS A 3 -11.76 -15.67 17.64
C LYS A 3 -12.14 -15.14 16.23
N GLU A 4 -11.18 -14.96 15.32
CA GLU A 4 -11.36 -14.32 14.00
C GLU A 4 -12.42 -14.98 13.11
N TYR A 5 -12.69 -16.28 13.27
CA TYR A 5 -13.60 -17.04 12.40
C TYR A 5 -15.07 -17.01 12.83
N LEU A 6 -15.38 -16.52 14.05
CA LEU A 6 -16.73 -16.58 14.61
C LEU A 6 -17.65 -15.49 14.03
N ASN A 7 -17.09 -14.36 13.60
CA ASN A 7 -17.83 -13.20 13.11
C ASN A 7 -17.86 -13.06 11.57
N LEU A 8 -17.29 -14.01 10.83
CA LEU A 8 -17.34 -13.96 9.37
C LEU A 8 -18.78 -14.24 8.91
N PRO A 9 -19.41 -13.35 8.12
CA PRO A 9 -20.74 -13.59 7.59
C PRO A 9 -20.69 -14.81 6.68
N PHE A 10 -21.24 -15.94 7.14
CA PHE A 10 -21.27 -17.20 6.40
C PHE A 10 -22.31 -17.16 5.26
N GLN A 11 -23.26 -16.22 5.32
CA GLN A 11 -24.22 -15.93 4.26
C GLN A 11 -24.52 -14.43 4.27
N LYS A 12 -24.27 -13.72 3.17
CA LYS A 12 -24.92 -12.42 2.96
C LYS A 12 -26.40 -12.72 2.72
N ALA A 13 -27.27 -12.20 3.61
CA ALA A 13 -28.71 -12.21 3.36
C ALA A 13 -29.02 -11.60 1.98
N MET A 14 -30.18 -11.94 1.43
CA MET A 14 -30.65 -11.71 0.05
C MET A 14 -30.87 -10.22 -0.29
N PHE A 15 -29.86 -9.38 -0.04
CA PHE A 15 -29.82 -7.98 -0.43
C PHE A 15 -29.52 -7.89 -1.94
N PRO A 16 -30.03 -6.84 -2.62
CA PRO A 16 -29.65 -6.59 -4.00
C PRO A 16 -28.11 -6.52 -4.11
N PRO A 17 -27.52 -7.07 -5.19
CA PRO A 17 -26.08 -7.06 -5.34
C PRO A 17 -25.55 -5.63 -5.34
N HIS A 18 -24.45 -5.41 -4.63
CA HIS A 18 -23.75 -4.13 -4.56
C HIS A 18 -22.51 -4.18 -5.47
N CYS A 19 -22.04 -3.01 -5.89
CA CYS A 19 -20.85 -2.86 -6.69
C CYS A 19 -19.62 -3.30 -5.89
N GLU A 20 -18.81 -4.16 -6.48
CA GLU A 20 -17.56 -4.67 -5.89
C GLU A 20 -16.59 -3.56 -5.46
N ILE A 21 -16.58 -2.45 -6.22
CA ILE A 21 -15.65 -1.34 -6.00
C ILE A 21 -16.21 -0.34 -4.98
N CYS A 22 -17.37 0.25 -5.25
CA CYS A 22 -17.87 1.39 -4.46
C CYS A 22 -19.02 1.05 -3.50
N GLY A 23 -19.55 -0.17 -3.51
CA GLY A 23 -20.68 -0.55 -2.66
C GLY A 23 -22.05 0.00 -3.10
N ASN A 24 -22.16 0.81 -4.17
CA ASN A 24 -23.45 1.27 -4.70
C ASN A 24 -24.27 0.12 -5.29
N LYS A 25 -25.59 0.30 -5.43
CA LYS A 25 -26.48 -0.71 -6.05
C LYS A 25 -25.97 -1.13 -7.44
N ALA A 26 -25.82 -2.42 -7.67
CA ALA A 26 -25.33 -2.94 -8.94
C ALA A 26 -26.41 -2.96 -10.02
N THR A 27 -25.99 -2.74 -11.26
CA THR A 27 -26.82 -2.74 -12.48
C THR A 27 -26.30 -3.75 -13.51
N THR A 28 -25.04 -4.17 -13.40
CA THR A 28 -24.39 -5.14 -14.30
C THR A 28 -23.57 -6.14 -13.49
N LYS A 29 -23.15 -7.23 -14.14
CA LYS A 29 -22.31 -8.28 -13.55
C LYS A 29 -21.28 -8.79 -14.54
N CYS A 30 -20.26 -9.48 -14.04
CA CYS A 30 -19.29 -10.17 -14.87
C CYS A 30 -19.96 -11.36 -15.59
N GLU A 31 -19.77 -11.47 -16.91
CA GLU A 31 -20.32 -12.56 -17.72
C GLU A 31 -19.66 -13.92 -17.41
N ILE A 32 -18.40 -13.88 -16.96
CA ILE A 32 -17.57 -15.08 -16.75
C ILE A 32 -17.84 -15.68 -15.38
N CYS A 33 -17.57 -14.96 -14.29
CA CYS A 33 -17.74 -15.51 -12.94
C CYS A 33 -19.17 -15.43 -12.42
N ARG A 34 -19.99 -14.51 -12.93
CA ARG A 34 -21.38 -14.23 -12.52
C ARG A 34 -21.60 -13.90 -11.03
N VAL A 35 -20.55 -13.87 -10.21
CA VAL A 35 -20.59 -13.57 -8.77
C VAL A 35 -20.17 -12.13 -8.44
N THR A 36 -19.50 -11.43 -9.36
CA THR A 36 -19.05 -10.05 -9.16
C THR A 36 -19.96 -9.08 -9.90
N HIS A 37 -20.36 -8.02 -9.20
CA HIS A 37 -21.40 -7.09 -9.63
C HIS A 37 -20.87 -5.65 -9.64
N TYR A 38 -21.39 -4.81 -10.53
CA TYR A 38 -20.93 -3.43 -10.72
C TYR A 38 -22.11 -2.48 -10.91
N CYS A 39 -21.97 -1.23 -10.47
CA CYS A 39 -23.00 -0.20 -10.66
C CYS A 39 -22.94 0.48 -12.04
N SER A 40 -21.83 0.34 -12.78
CA SER A 40 -21.64 0.92 -14.11
C SER A 40 -20.74 0.05 -14.97
N GLN A 41 -20.78 0.28 -16.29
CA GLN A 41 -19.86 -0.35 -17.24
C GLN A 41 -18.42 0.13 -17.02
N ASP A 42 -18.21 1.37 -16.61
CA ASP A 42 -16.88 1.92 -16.31
C ASP A 42 -16.22 1.16 -15.17
N HIS A 43 -16.93 0.96 -14.05
CA HIS A 43 -16.44 0.18 -12.91
C HIS A 43 -16.04 -1.26 -13.31
N LYS A 44 -16.84 -1.88 -14.19
CA LYS A 44 -16.52 -3.19 -14.72
C LYS A 44 -15.25 -3.20 -15.58
N ILE A 45 -15.06 -2.19 -16.43
CA ILE A 45 -13.89 -2.07 -17.31
C ILE A 45 -12.63 -1.82 -16.48
N ILE A 46 -12.65 -0.86 -15.56
CA ILE A 46 -11.48 -0.52 -14.76
C ILE A 46 -11.09 -1.67 -13.83
N ASP A 47 -12.05 -2.39 -13.23
CA ASP A 47 -11.75 -3.56 -12.40
C ASP A 47 -11.16 -4.70 -13.23
N SER A 48 -11.69 -4.92 -14.45
CA SER A 48 -11.14 -5.90 -15.40
C SER A 48 -9.65 -5.65 -15.70
N ILE A 49 -9.27 -4.37 -15.93
CA ILE A 49 -7.87 -3.97 -16.17
C ILE A 49 -7.03 -4.12 -14.89
N SER A 50 -7.57 -3.68 -13.76
CA SER A 50 -6.85 -3.59 -12.51
C SER A 50 -6.58 -4.95 -11.87
N PHE A 51 -7.64 -5.71 -11.59
CA PHE A 51 -7.63 -6.78 -10.61
C PHE A 51 -8.54 -7.96 -11.00
N HIS A 52 -9.79 -7.73 -11.40
CA HIS A 52 -10.77 -8.78 -11.65
C HIS A 52 -10.28 -9.89 -12.58
N LYS A 53 -9.64 -9.55 -13.71
CA LYS A 53 -9.15 -10.55 -14.69
C LYS A 53 -8.16 -11.54 -14.07
N LYS A 54 -7.40 -11.14 -13.03
CA LYS A 54 -6.43 -11.98 -12.32
C LYS A 54 -7.09 -13.02 -11.39
N VAL A 55 -8.31 -12.74 -10.96
CA VAL A 55 -9.00 -13.52 -9.92
C VAL A 55 -10.37 -14.08 -10.34
N CYS A 56 -10.89 -13.67 -11.50
CA CYS A 56 -12.24 -13.95 -11.97
C CYS A 56 -12.64 -15.43 -11.84
N LYS A 57 -11.77 -16.36 -12.27
CA LYS A 57 -12.04 -17.80 -12.18
C LYS A 57 -12.07 -18.29 -10.73
N LYS A 58 -11.09 -17.88 -9.91
CA LYS A 58 -10.98 -18.26 -8.49
C LYS A 58 -12.11 -17.68 -7.63
N LEU A 59 -12.63 -16.52 -8.01
CA LEU A 59 -13.75 -15.87 -7.30
C LEU A 59 -15.03 -16.70 -7.37
N ALA A 60 -15.29 -17.35 -8.50
CA ALA A 60 -16.46 -18.23 -8.62
C ALA A 60 -16.38 -19.37 -7.60
N ASP A 61 -15.20 -19.95 -7.40
CA ASP A 61 -15.00 -21.06 -6.45
C ASP A 61 -15.18 -20.58 -5.00
N ILE A 62 -14.58 -19.44 -4.64
CA ILE A 62 -14.60 -18.88 -3.27
C ILE A 62 -15.98 -18.37 -2.86
N ARG A 63 -16.73 -17.79 -3.81
CA ARG A 63 -18.03 -17.15 -3.58
C ARG A 63 -19.21 -18.02 -4.00
N SER A 64 -18.97 -19.23 -4.50
CA SER A 64 -20.04 -20.19 -4.77
C SER A 64 -20.80 -20.50 -3.49
N GLU A 65 -22.13 -20.56 -3.57
CA GLU A 65 -22.96 -20.97 -2.44
C GLU A 65 -22.53 -22.38 -2.00
N HIS A 66 -21.85 -22.45 -0.86
CA HIS A 66 -21.51 -23.73 -0.27
C HIS A 66 -22.76 -24.31 0.40
N PRO A 67 -23.11 -25.58 0.15
CA PRO A 67 -24.26 -26.20 0.79
C PRO A 67 -24.17 -26.02 2.31
N ILE A 68 -25.31 -25.66 2.93
CA ILE A 68 -25.42 -25.41 4.37
C ILE A 68 -24.82 -26.63 5.09
N PRO A 69 -23.70 -26.47 5.84
CA PRO A 69 -23.07 -27.61 6.48
C PRO A 69 -24.03 -28.18 7.53
N PHE A 70 -24.41 -29.46 7.38
CA PHE A 70 -25.31 -30.14 8.31
C PHE A 70 -24.68 -30.38 9.70
N GLN A 71 -23.38 -30.09 9.87
CA GLN A 71 -22.61 -30.31 11.11
C GLN A 71 -21.70 -29.11 11.45
N ARG A 72 -21.56 -28.78 12.74
CA ARG A 72 -20.66 -27.69 13.21
C ARG A 72 -19.20 -27.87 12.80
N ARG A 73 -18.71 -29.11 12.71
CA ARG A 73 -17.30 -29.40 12.38
C ARG A 73 -16.97 -29.06 10.93
N THR A 74 -17.90 -29.33 10.01
CA THR A 74 -17.78 -28.95 8.60
C THR A 74 -17.95 -27.44 8.43
N GLU A 75 -18.84 -26.80 9.20
CA GLU A 75 -18.97 -25.33 9.22
C GLU A 75 -17.66 -24.61 9.61
N LEU A 76 -17.00 -25.05 10.69
CA LEU A 76 -15.74 -24.46 11.12
C LEU A 76 -14.62 -24.64 10.09
N GLN A 77 -14.55 -25.80 9.43
CA GLN A 77 -13.59 -26.05 8.36
C GLN A 77 -13.83 -25.13 7.15
N MET A 78 -15.08 -24.97 6.73
CA MET A 78 -15.44 -24.06 5.64
C MET A 78 -15.11 -22.60 5.97
N ARG A 79 -15.43 -22.14 7.20
CA ARG A 79 -15.07 -20.79 7.66
C ARG A 79 -13.55 -20.55 7.64
N LYS A 80 -12.75 -21.56 8.01
CA LYS A 80 -11.28 -21.48 7.94
C LYS A 80 -10.77 -21.37 6.49
N LEU A 81 -11.31 -22.17 5.58
CA LEU A 81 -10.96 -22.11 4.15
C LEU A 81 -11.34 -20.76 3.54
N TYR A 82 -12.54 -20.27 3.81
CA TYR A 82 -13.00 -18.96 3.38
C TYR A 82 -12.10 -17.83 3.91
N CYS A 83 -11.77 -17.87 5.21
CA CYS A 83 -10.87 -16.89 5.82
C CYS A 83 -9.48 -16.92 5.18
N LYS A 84 -8.91 -18.11 4.95
CA LYS A 84 -7.61 -18.25 4.28
C LYS A 84 -7.65 -17.69 2.85
N ALA A 85 -8.67 -18.05 2.07
CA ALA A 85 -8.84 -17.55 0.71
C ALA A 85 -9.02 -16.03 0.67
N SER A 86 -9.81 -15.49 1.60
CA SER A 86 -10.06 -14.05 1.70
C SER A 86 -8.81 -13.27 2.11
N LYS A 87 -7.98 -13.80 3.03
CA LYS A 87 -6.68 -13.21 3.39
C LYS A 87 -5.71 -13.18 2.20
N MET A 88 -5.63 -14.26 1.43
CA MET A 88 -4.82 -14.31 0.21
C MET A 88 -5.30 -13.30 -0.83
N PHE A 89 -6.61 -13.15 -0.97
CA PHE A 89 -7.22 -12.23 -1.92
C PHE A 89 -7.02 -10.76 -1.52
N LEU A 90 -7.19 -10.44 -0.23
CA LEU A 90 -6.88 -9.13 0.33
C LEU A 90 -5.42 -8.75 0.05
N LYS A 91 -4.47 -9.64 0.36
CA LYS A 91 -3.05 -9.41 0.10
C LYS A 91 -2.76 -9.16 -1.38
N LEU A 92 -3.40 -9.93 -2.28
CA LEU A 92 -3.26 -9.70 -3.72
C LEU A 92 -3.81 -8.33 -4.14
N ALA A 93 -4.96 -7.92 -3.61
CA ALA A 93 -5.55 -6.61 -3.90
C ALA A 93 -4.63 -5.47 -3.42
N GLU A 94 -4.07 -5.58 -2.21
CA GLU A 94 -3.08 -4.64 -1.69
C GLU A 94 -1.84 -4.54 -2.60
N THR A 95 -1.26 -5.68 -2.99
CA THR A 95 -0.08 -5.74 -3.86
C THR A 95 -0.36 -5.13 -5.23
N VAL A 96 -1.50 -5.46 -5.84
CA VAL A 96 -1.90 -4.91 -7.14
C VAL A 96 -2.13 -3.40 -7.06
N SER A 97 -2.80 -2.93 -6.01
CA SER A 97 -3.00 -1.51 -5.76
C SER A 97 -1.69 -0.78 -5.62
N LYS A 98 -0.79 -1.25 -4.75
CA LYS A 98 0.52 -0.63 -4.52
C LYS A 98 1.33 -0.57 -5.82
N LYS A 99 1.35 -1.66 -6.60
CA LYS A 99 2.00 -1.67 -7.92
C LYS A 99 1.47 -0.57 -8.85
N TRP A 100 0.15 -0.45 -9.00
CA TRP A 100 -0.44 0.59 -9.86
C TRP A 100 -0.15 2.01 -9.38
N LEU A 101 -0.12 2.24 -8.06
CA LEU A 101 0.24 3.53 -7.47
C LEU A 101 1.70 3.89 -7.78
N LEU A 102 2.63 2.92 -7.66
CA LEU A 102 4.04 3.10 -7.99
C LEU A 102 4.28 3.29 -9.49
N GLU A 103 3.45 2.69 -10.35
CA GLU A 103 3.45 2.95 -11.79
C GLU A 103 2.81 4.32 -12.17
N ARG A 104 2.42 5.14 -11.19
CA ARG A 104 1.73 6.43 -11.38
C ARG A 104 0.40 6.31 -12.15
N LYS A 105 -0.26 5.15 -12.08
CA LYS A 105 -1.55 4.85 -12.73
C LYS A 105 -2.65 4.74 -11.68
N ALA A 106 -2.96 5.85 -11.02
CA ALA A 106 -3.89 5.89 -9.89
C ALA A 106 -5.30 5.39 -10.25
N ILE A 107 -5.79 5.70 -11.46
CA ILE A 107 -7.09 5.21 -11.93
C ILE A 107 -7.15 3.68 -12.04
N ASN A 108 -6.01 3.04 -12.36
CA ASN A 108 -5.91 1.58 -12.35
C ASN A 108 -5.76 1.02 -10.94
N ALA A 109 -5.25 1.80 -9.98
CA ALA A 109 -5.20 1.40 -8.57
C ALA A 109 -6.59 1.44 -7.91
N TYR A 110 -7.48 2.34 -8.34
CA TYR A 110 -8.80 2.58 -7.74
C TYR A 110 -9.58 1.29 -7.41
N PRO A 111 -9.79 0.33 -8.33
CA PRO A 111 -10.54 -0.89 -8.01
C PRO A 111 -9.88 -1.74 -6.93
N SER A 112 -8.57 -1.98 -7.04
CA SER A 112 -7.86 -2.86 -6.12
C SER A 112 -7.70 -2.26 -4.72
N ALA A 113 -7.49 -0.94 -4.61
CA ALA A 113 -7.49 -0.22 -3.33
C ALA A 113 -8.85 -0.34 -2.61
N MET A 114 -9.93 -0.04 -3.34
CA MET A 114 -11.29 -0.08 -2.78
C MET A 114 -11.73 -1.49 -2.41
N ILE A 115 -11.40 -2.50 -3.23
CA ILE A 115 -11.66 -3.91 -2.93
C ILE A 115 -10.91 -4.35 -1.68
N ALA A 116 -9.62 -4.01 -1.56
CA ALA A 116 -8.84 -4.32 -0.36
C ALA A 116 -9.47 -3.71 0.89
N TRP A 117 -9.88 -2.43 0.82
CA TRP A 117 -10.52 -1.74 1.93
C TRP A 117 -11.86 -2.35 2.32
N ASN A 118 -12.77 -2.55 1.36
CA ASN A 118 -14.07 -3.19 1.59
C ASN A 118 -13.92 -4.58 2.21
N MET A 119 -13.02 -5.40 1.66
CA MET A 119 -12.80 -6.75 2.16
C MET A 119 -12.20 -6.77 3.56
N SER A 120 -11.25 -5.88 3.86
CA SER A 120 -10.68 -5.78 5.20
C SER A 120 -11.77 -5.48 6.24
N ARG A 121 -12.73 -4.60 5.91
CA ARG A 121 -13.88 -4.25 6.75
C ARG A 121 -14.94 -5.37 6.83
N GLU A 122 -15.12 -6.17 5.78
CA GLU A 122 -16.04 -7.31 5.82
C GLU A 122 -15.48 -8.49 6.63
N MET A 123 -14.16 -8.70 6.57
CA MET A 123 -13.48 -9.79 7.27
C MET A 123 -13.20 -9.50 8.73
N ARG A 124 -13.05 -8.22 9.09
CA ARG A 124 -12.67 -7.75 10.41
C ARG A 124 -13.71 -6.78 10.97
N SER A 125 -13.55 -6.36 12.22
CA SER A 125 -14.24 -5.13 12.65
C SER A 125 -13.65 -3.95 11.88
N GLU A 126 -14.47 -2.93 11.62
CA GLU A 126 -14.02 -1.66 11.01
C GLU A 126 -12.87 -1.00 11.78
N ASP A 127 -12.78 -1.32 13.08
CA ASP A 127 -11.77 -0.84 14.01
C ASP A 127 -10.50 -1.71 14.06
N SER A 128 -10.40 -2.77 13.25
CA SER A 128 -9.23 -3.65 13.28
C SER A 128 -7.98 -2.94 12.74
N SER A 129 -6.83 -3.11 13.41
CA SER A 129 -5.54 -2.60 12.94
C SER A 129 -5.14 -3.06 11.53
N GLU A 130 -5.68 -4.18 11.05
CA GLU A 130 -5.46 -4.67 9.69
C GLU A 130 -6.21 -3.88 8.61
N VAL A 131 -7.19 -3.06 8.98
CA VAL A 131 -7.90 -2.14 8.07
C VAL A 131 -7.04 -0.90 7.77
N ILE A 132 -6.03 -0.60 8.61
CA ILE A 132 -5.19 0.60 8.48
C ILE A 132 -4.48 0.62 7.12
N TYR A 133 -3.79 -0.46 6.72
CA TYR A 133 -3.02 -0.46 5.47
C TYR A 133 -3.89 -0.33 4.21
N PRO A 134 -4.99 -1.11 4.05
CA PRO A 134 -5.95 -0.86 2.97
C PRO A 134 -6.49 0.57 2.94
N THR A 135 -6.74 1.17 4.10
CA THR A 135 -7.18 2.57 4.19
C THR A 135 -6.09 3.54 3.71
N CYS A 136 -4.82 3.30 4.05
CA CYS A 136 -3.69 4.07 3.52
C CYS A 136 -3.58 3.96 1.98
N LEU A 137 -3.84 2.80 1.39
CA LEU A 137 -3.83 2.63 -0.07
C LEU A 137 -4.94 3.42 -0.75
N VAL A 138 -6.14 3.44 -0.17
CA VAL A 138 -7.27 4.27 -0.67
C VAL A 138 -6.93 5.75 -0.57
N SER A 139 -6.36 6.19 0.56
CA SER A 139 -5.91 7.57 0.73
C SER A 139 -4.85 7.95 -0.32
N GLU A 140 -3.82 7.13 -0.52
CA GLU A 140 -2.80 7.38 -1.54
C GLU A 140 -3.39 7.41 -2.94
N MET A 141 -4.32 6.51 -3.24
CA MET A 141 -5.00 6.47 -4.54
C MET A 141 -5.75 7.77 -4.82
N PHE A 142 -6.56 8.27 -3.89
CA PHE A 142 -7.25 9.54 -4.05
C PHE A 142 -6.28 10.72 -4.15
N LEU A 143 -5.20 10.70 -3.37
CA LEU A 143 -4.15 11.71 -3.43
C LEU A 143 -3.57 11.80 -4.85
N ARG A 144 -3.29 10.66 -5.48
CA ARG A 144 -2.74 10.57 -6.85
C ARG A 144 -3.76 10.86 -7.94
N LEU A 145 -5.06 10.76 -7.65
CA LEU A 145 -6.13 11.23 -8.54
C LEU A 145 -6.35 12.76 -8.43
N GLY A 146 -5.72 13.42 -7.46
CA GLY A 146 -5.89 14.85 -7.20
C GLY A 146 -7.09 15.18 -6.31
N ASP A 147 -7.79 14.17 -5.77
CA ASP A 147 -8.86 14.38 -4.79
C ASP A 147 -8.26 14.44 -3.38
N ILE A 148 -7.70 15.61 -3.05
CA ILE A 148 -7.01 15.86 -1.79
C ILE A 148 -7.97 15.72 -0.60
N SER A 149 -9.25 16.10 -0.78
CA SER A 149 -10.25 16.01 0.29
C SER A 149 -10.56 14.56 0.65
N ALA A 150 -10.79 13.70 -0.34
CA ALA A 150 -10.97 12.28 -0.09
C ALA A 150 -9.70 11.65 0.51
N ALA A 151 -8.52 12.00 -0.02
CA ALA A 151 -7.25 11.51 0.50
C ALA A 151 -7.07 11.82 2.00
N GLU A 152 -7.36 13.05 2.41
CA GLU A 152 -7.31 13.49 3.80
C GLU A 152 -8.31 12.73 4.67
N GLN A 153 -9.56 12.57 4.23
CA GLN A 153 -10.58 11.83 4.98
C GLN A 153 -10.14 10.40 5.30
N TYR A 154 -9.61 9.67 4.31
CA TYR A 154 -9.12 8.31 4.52
C TYR A 154 -7.85 8.26 5.37
N MET A 155 -6.95 9.24 5.25
CA MET A 155 -5.76 9.36 6.12
C MET A 155 -6.17 9.59 7.58
N VAL A 156 -7.15 10.46 7.83
CA VAL A 156 -7.72 10.69 9.16
C VAL A 156 -8.39 9.44 9.70
N GLN A 157 -9.15 8.71 8.87
CA GLN A 157 -9.76 7.44 9.25
C GLN A 157 -8.71 6.43 9.70
N ALA A 158 -7.63 6.24 8.92
CA ALA A 158 -6.53 5.34 9.28
C ALA A 158 -5.86 5.77 10.60
N SER A 159 -5.68 7.07 10.81
CA SER A 159 -5.11 7.64 12.02
C SER A 159 -6.00 7.39 13.24
N TRP A 160 -7.32 7.59 13.11
CA TRP A 160 -8.27 7.33 14.19
C TRP A 160 -8.33 5.86 14.58
N ILE A 161 -8.30 4.93 13.62
CA ILE A 161 -8.22 3.49 13.91
C ILE A 161 -6.95 3.18 14.71
N SER A 162 -5.81 3.81 14.35
CA SER A 162 -4.54 3.57 15.05
C SER A 162 -4.56 3.99 16.52
N GLN A 163 -5.28 5.06 16.87
CA GLN A 163 -5.40 5.57 18.25
C GLN A 163 -6.14 4.63 19.20
N LYS A 164 -6.85 3.62 18.68
CA LYS A 164 -7.55 2.61 19.49
C LYS A 164 -6.62 1.55 20.07
N TYR A 165 -5.35 1.57 19.71
CA TYR A 165 -4.37 0.57 20.07
C TYR A 165 -3.22 1.20 20.85
N ASP A 166 -2.90 0.64 22.00
CA ASP A 166 -1.75 1.08 22.80
C ASP A 166 -0.41 0.79 22.09
N VAL A 167 -0.35 -0.32 21.36
CA VAL A 167 0.83 -0.75 20.62
C VAL A 167 0.42 -1.27 19.24
N LEU A 168 1.06 -0.74 18.20
CA LEU A 168 0.93 -1.22 16.83
C LEU A 168 2.29 -1.66 16.27
N PRO A 169 2.32 -2.68 15.40
CA PRO A 169 3.53 -3.06 14.68
C PRO A 169 4.10 -1.86 13.90
N HIS A 170 5.42 -1.70 13.92
CA HIS A 170 6.09 -0.60 13.21
C HIS A 170 5.93 -0.73 11.69
N SER A 171 5.77 -1.94 11.16
CA SER A 171 5.36 -2.18 9.77
C SER A 171 3.99 -1.59 9.40
N ILE A 172 3.05 -1.47 10.34
CA ILE A 172 1.76 -0.79 10.10
C ILE A 172 1.91 0.73 10.27
N LEU A 173 2.60 1.14 11.34
CA LEU A 173 2.84 2.56 11.63
C LEU A 173 3.61 3.25 10.49
N SER A 174 4.60 2.59 9.90
CA SER A 174 5.38 3.14 8.79
C SER A 174 4.50 3.47 7.58
N LYS A 175 3.55 2.60 7.24
CA LYS A 175 2.56 2.84 6.17
C LYS A 175 1.66 4.02 6.47
N LEU A 176 1.23 4.17 7.72
CA LEU A 176 0.39 5.28 8.18
C LEU A 176 1.16 6.61 8.16
N TYR A 177 2.33 6.67 8.76
CA TYR A 177 3.15 7.88 8.83
C TYR A 177 3.59 8.35 7.45
N ARG A 178 3.90 7.41 6.57
CA ARG A 178 4.17 7.71 5.16
C ARG A 178 2.99 8.44 4.50
N ILE A 179 1.76 7.89 4.57
CA ILE A 179 0.61 8.54 3.92
C ILE A 179 0.22 9.85 4.59
N ARG A 180 0.32 9.95 5.92
CA ARG A 180 0.15 11.21 6.66
C ARG A 180 1.07 12.29 6.11
N GLY A 181 2.37 11.99 6.00
CA GLY A 181 3.36 12.93 5.48
C GLY A 181 3.07 13.35 4.04
N LEU A 182 2.70 12.42 3.16
CA LEU A 182 2.36 12.72 1.76
C LEU A 182 1.10 13.61 1.65
N VAL A 183 0.05 13.31 2.42
CA VAL A 183 -1.17 14.14 2.41
C VAL A 183 -0.89 15.54 2.98
N PHE A 184 -0.17 15.65 4.09
CA PHE A 184 0.19 16.96 4.65
C PHE A 184 1.08 17.78 3.71
N MET A 185 1.96 17.11 2.97
CA MET A 185 2.78 17.75 1.93
C MET A 185 1.91 18.36 0.82
N GLU A 186 0.91 17.63 0.30
CA GLU A 186 -0.03 18.15 -0.72
C GLU A 186 -0.93 19.28 -0.16
N LEU A 187 -1.31 19.19 1.12
CA LEU A 187 -2.02 20.25 1.85
C LEU A 187 -1.13 21.46 2.19
N LYS A 188 0.17 21.41 1.85
CA LYS A 188 1.19 22.41 2.20
C LYS A 188 1.35 22.63 3.71
N ASN A 189 0.93 21.67 4.52
CA ASN A 189 1.18 21.64 5.96
C ASN A 189 2.55 21.00 6.23
N TRP A 190 3.61 21.72 5.88
CA TRP A 190 4.99 21.23 5.89
C TRP A 190 5.48 20.84 7.28
N GLU A 191 4.96 21.47 8.33
CA GLU A 191 5.33 21.15 9.71
C GLU A 191 4.86 19.75 10.09
N GLN A 192 3.58 19.45 9.84
CA GLN A 192 3.02 18.12 10.11
C GLN A 192 3.58 17.07 9.15
N ALA A 193 3.87 17.44 7.89
CA ALA A 193 4.53 16.56 6.94
C ALA A 193 5.93 16.12 7.44
N ARG A 194 6.74 17.07 7.90
CA ARG A 194 8.08 16.81 8.46
C ARG A 194 8.00 15.86 9.67
N THR A 195 7.11 16.13 10.61
CA THR A 195 6.90 15.28 11.78
C THR A 195 6.50 13.86 11.36
N ALA A 196 5.54 13.73 10.44
CA ALA A 196 5.11 12.43 9.95
C ALA A 196 6.24 11.68 9.21
N PHE A 197 7.08 12.36 8.43
CA PHE A 197 8.23 11.69 7.79
C PHE A 197 9.32 11.28 8.78
N ALA A 198 9.53 12.03 9.86
CA ALA A 198 10.43 11.62 10.95
C ALA A 198 9.87 10.38 11.69
N GLU A 199 8.57 10.35 11.99
CA GLU A 199 7.89 9.18 12.55
C GLU A 199 7.97 7.97 11.59
N PHE A 200 7.85 8.20 10.29
CA PHE A 200 8.04 7.18 9.27
C PHE A 200 9.46 6.62 9.28
N ALA A 201 10.48 7.46 9.33
CA ALA A 201 11.88 7.04 9.45
C ALA A 201 12.10 6.18 10.71
N TYR A 202 11.58 6.63 11.86
CA TYR A 202 11.65 5.89 13.11
C TYR A 202 10.98 4.53 13.00
N ALA A 203 9.75 4.47 12.47
CA ALA A 203 9.03 3.20 12.34
C ALA A 203 9.76 2.21 11.42
N VAL A 204 10.33 2.67 10.30
CA VAL A 204 11.12 1.81 9.42
C VAL A 204 12.39 1.31 10.12
N ALA A 205 13.10 2.18 10.85
CA ALA A 205 14.30 1.80 11.60
C ALA A 205 13.98 0.76 12.69
N SER A 206 12.87 0.94 13.40
CA SER A 206 12.43 0.02 14.46
C SER A 206 11.99 -1.35 13.92
N GLU A 207 11.40 -1.40 12.73
CA GLU A 207 10.96 -2.66 12.11
C GLU A 207 12.11 -3.43 11.46
N TYR A 208 12.98 -2.74 10.70
CA TYR A 208 13.95 -3.36 9.79
C TYR A 208 15.42 -3.12 10.16
N GLY A 209 15.68 -2.25 11.13
CA GLY A 209 17.02 -1.84 11.54
C GLY A 209 17.60 -0.65 10.74
N ILE A 210 18.57 0.03 11.33
CA ILE A 210 19.19 1.25 10.80
C ILE A 210 20.02 1.04 9.52
N ALA A 211 20.42 -0.19 9.23
CA ALA A 211 21.17 -0.55 8.05
C ALA A 211 20.28 -0.76 6.81
N ASN A 212 18.96 -0.91 7.00
CA ASN A 212 18.07 -1.36 5.94
C ASN A 212 17.85 -0.32 4.83
N VAL A 213 17.83 -0.77 3.58
CA VAL A 213 17.57 0.07 2.39
C VAL A 213 16.23 0.81 2.45
N ARG A 214 15.23 0.25 3.14
CA ARG A 214 13.90 0.85 3.32
C ARG A 214 13.96 2.23 3.98
N LEU A 215 15.04 2.56 4.71
CA LEU A 215 15.23 3.88 5.29
C LEU A 215 15.53 4.97 4.26
N GLY A 216 15.91 4.62 3.03
CA GLY A 216 16.20 5.62 2.00
C GLY A 216 14.99 6.50 1.69
N ILE A 217 13.80 5.91 1.53
CA ILE A 217 12.57 6.63 1.20
C ILE A 217 12.18 7.67 2.27
N PRO A 218 12.05 7.34 3.57
CA PRO A 218 11.73 8.34 4.59
C PRO A 218 12.78 9.44 4.68
N TYR A 219 14.08 9.15 4.49
CA TYR A 219 15.09 10.20 4.44
C TYR A 219 14.86 11.16 3.26
N GLY A 220 14.63 10.64 2.06
CA GLY A 220 14.31 11.48 0.90
C GLY A 220 13.09 12.38 1.14
N LEU A 221 11.99 11.82 1.62
CA LEU A 221 10.77 12.57 1.93
C LEU A 221 10.97 13.61 3.05
N LEU A 222 11.72 13.27 4.10
CA LEU A 222 12.09 14.21 5.16
C LEU A 222 12.94 15.36 4.60
N GLY A 223 13.91 15.06 3.73
CA GLY A 223 14.72 16.06 3.04
C GLY A 223 13.87 17.02 2.20
N LEU A 224 12.90 16.51 1.43
CA LEU A 224 11.95 17.34 0.68
C LEU A 224 11.16 18.29 1.59
N SER A 225 10.72 17.81 2.76
CA SER A 225 10.00 18.66 3.72
C SER A 225 10.89 19.75 4.33
N LEU A 226 12.18 19.48 4.54
CA LEU A 226 13.14 20.43 5.11
C LEU A 226 13.51 21.54 4.13
N LEU A 227 13.60 21.24 2.83
CA LEU A 227 13.82 22.26 1.79
C LEU A 227 12.77 23.36 1.83
N LYS A 228 11.53 23.05 2.22
CA LYS A 228 10.45 24.05 2.32
C LYS A 228 10.57 25.01 3.50
N PHE A 229 11.47 24.71 4.45
CA PHE A 229 11.84 25.60 5.54
C PHE A 229 13.19 26.27 5.30
N ASP A 230 13.68 26.29 4.06
CA ASP A 230 15.02 26.78 3.68
C ASP A 230 16.16 26.12 4.47
N ASN A 231 15.91 24.95 5.06
CA ASN A 231 16.92 24.16 5.77
C ASN A 231 17.66 23.28 4.77
N ILE A 232 18.50 23.94 3.96
CA ILE A 232 19.27 23.31 2.88
C ILE A 232 20.22 22.25 3.45
N ASP A 233 20.95 22.56 4.53
CA ASP A 233 21.89 21.61 5.13
C ASP A 233 21.19 20.33 5.62
N GLY A 234 20.05 20.50 6.29
CA GLY A 234 19.23 19.38 6.75
C GLY A 234 18.65 18.56 5.59
N ALA A 235 18.21 19.22 4.52
CA ALA A 235 17.74 18.54 3.33
C ALA A 235 18.85 17.74 2.64
N THR A 236 19.99 18.36 2.37
CA THR A 236 21.17 17.75 1.76
C THR A 236 21.68 16.55 2.57
N ALA A 237 21.76 16.69 3.89
CA ALA A 237 22.14 15.57 4.76
C ALA A 237 21.18 14.38 4.64
N ASN A 238 19.87 14.61 4.50
CA ASN A 238 18.90 13.55 4.32
C ASN A 238 18.95 12.94 2.90
N PHE A 239 19.23 13.75 1.87
CA PHE A 239 19.41 13.25 0.52
C PHE A 239 20.65 12.37 0.39
N HIS A 240 21.76 12.74 1.02
CA HIS A 240 22.94 11.87 1.11
C HIS A 240 22.61 10.56 1.83
N LYS A 241 21.92 10.61 2.97
CA LYS A 241 21.48 9.39 3.66
C LYS A 241 20.60 8.50 2.78
N MET A 242 19.72 9.07 1.96
CA MET A 242 18.93 8.30 0.99
C MET A 242 19.85 7.65 -0.05
N ALA A 243 20.75 8.41 -0.66
CA ALA A 243 21.68 7.92 -1.66
C ALA A 243 22.58 6.79 -1.10
N ASP A 244 23.15 6.97 0.09
CA ASP A 244 23.98 5.99 0.78
C ASP A 244 23.23 4.66 0.97
N LYS A 245 21.97 4.71 1.43
CA LYS A 245 21.16 3.48 1.60
C LYS A 245 20.94 2.71 0.31
N TRP A 246 20.73 3.41 -0.79
CA TRP A 246 20.54 2.77 -2.09
C TRP A 246 21.86 2.30 -2.70
N LEU A 247 22.95 3.05 -2.50
CA LEU A 247 24.30 2.66 -2.91
C LEU A 247 24.77 1.40 -2.18
N ASP A 248 24.67 1.37 -0.85
CA ASP A 248 25.00 0.19 -0.02
C ASP A 248 24.25 -1.06 -0.50
N ASN A 249 22.96 -0.91 -0.80
CA ASN A 249 22.13 -2.00 -1.29
C ASN A 249 22.56 -2.47 -2.69
N LEU A 250 22.85 -1.56 -3.62
CA LEU A 250 23.31 -1.92 -4.97
C LEU A 250 24.67 -2.63 -4.93
N LEU A 251 25.60 -2.14 -4.12
CA LEU A 251 26.91 -2.78 -3.92
C LEU A 251 26.77 -4.18 -3.34
N SER A 252 25.92 -4.34 -2.31
CA SER A 252 25.64 -5.65 -1.70
C SER A 252 25.04 -6.63 -2.71
N GLN A 253 24.10 -6.20 -3.55
CA GLN A 253 23.51 -7.04 -4.59
C GLN A 253 24.53 -7.44 -5.67
N TYR A 254 25.42 -6.51 -6.04
CA TYR A 254 26.48 -6.76 -7.00
C TYR A 254 27.48 -7.80 -6.48
N GLU A 255 27.93 -7.67 -5.22
CA GLU A 255 28.80 -8.65 -4.56
C GLU A 255 28.18 -10.05 -4.52
N VAL A 256 26.90 -10.14 -4.13
CA VAL A 256 26.15 -11.41 -4.12
C VAL A 256 26.06 -11.99 -5.54
N THR A 257 25.85 -11.16 -6.56
CA THR A 257 25.77 -11.61 -7.96
C THR A 257 27.12 -12.15 -8.44
N ILE A 258 28.24 -11.50 -8.10
CA ILE A 258 29.59 -12.02 -8.39
C ILE A 258 29.84 -13.35 -7.69
N MET A 259 29.50 -13.45 -6.39
CA MET A 259 29.71 -14.69 -5.63
C MET A 259 28.81 -15.84 -6.12
N ARG A 260 27.60 -15.55 -6.58
CA ARG A 260 26.68 -16.54 -7.19
C ARG A 260 27.08 -16.92 -8.61
N ALA A 261 27.65 -16.01 -9.40
CA ALA A 261 28.26 -16.36 -10.69
C ALA A 261 29.43 -17.36 -10.54
N ALA A 262 30.00 -17.46 -9.33
CA ALA A 262 31.02 -18.46 -8.98
C ALA A 262 30.45 -19.77 -8.40
N THR A 263 29.15 -19.86 -8.07
CA THR A 263 28.52 -21.04 -7.44
C THR A 263 27.07 -21.23 -7.92
N GLU A 264 26.84 -22.23 -8.77
CA GLU A 264 25.51 -22.58 -9.30
C GLU A 264 24.56 -23.07 -8.18
N THR A 265 23.78 -22.17 -7.58
CA THR A 265 22.60 -22.55 -6.79
C THR A 265 21.50 -21.49 -6.88
N GLU A 266 20.34 -21.89 -7.40
CA GLU A 266 19.11 -21.13 -7.35
C GLU A 266 18.28 -21.49 -6.11
N MET A 267 17.62 -20.48 -5.53
CA MET A 267 16.18 -20.44 -5.20
C MET A 267 15.83 -19.74 -3.87
N ALA A 268 14.64 -19.14 -3.88
CA ALA A 268 13.78 -18.59 -2.81
C ALA A 268 13.86 -17.08 -2.53
N ALA A 269 12.85 -16.32 -2.98
CA ALA A 269 12.02 -15.40 -2.16
C ALA A 269 11.15 -14.44 -3.03
N ASP A 270 10.08 -14.92 -3.66
CA ASP A 270 9.20 -14.09 -4.54
C ASP A 270 8.60 -12.86 -3.81
N GLU A 271 8.35 -12.95 -2.50
CA GLU A 271 7.70 -11.87 -1.73
C GLU A 271 8.70 -10.77 -1.29
N GLU A 272 9.92 -11.15 -0.93
CA GLU A 272 10.98 -10.20 -0.55
C GLU A 272 11.54 -9.46 -1.77
N ILE A 273 11.69 -10.17 -2.89
CA ILE A 273 12.04 -9.57 -4.19
C ILE A 273 10.98 -8.55 -4.59
N GLN A 274 9.68 -8.91 -4.50
CA GLN A 274 8.59 -8.00 -4.81
C GLN A 274 8.56 -6.77 -3.89
N ASP A 275 8.77 -6.94 -2.58
CA ASP A 275 8.83 -5.79 -1.67
C ASP A 275 9.99 -4.86 -2.03
N LEU A 276 11.17 -5.42 -2.34
CA LEU A 276 12.34 -4.63 -2.73
C LEU A 276 12.14 -3.90 -4.06
N GLU A 277 11.47 -4.53 -5.04
CA GLU A 277 11.03 -3.87 -6.28
C GLU A 277 10.12 -2.67 -5.98
N PHE A 278 9.21 -2.81 -5.01
CA PHE A 278 8.33 -1.72 -4.60
C PHE A 278 9.13 -0.59 -3.93
N GLN A 279 10.10 -0.92 -3.08
CA GLN A 279 11.00 0.08 -2.51
C GLN A 279 11.77 0.83 -3.61
N PHE A 280 12.27 0.12 -4.61
CA PHE A 280 13.04 0.71 -5.71
C PHE A 280 12.19 1.66 -6.55
N MET A 281 10.99 1.23 -6.96
CA MET A 281 10.06 2.07 -7.72
C MET A 281 9.70 3.33 -6.94
N GLU A 282 9.48 3.21 -5.63
CA GLU A 282 9.17 4.35 -4.80
C GLU A 282 10.35 5.30 -4.61
N ALA A 283 11.55 4.77 -4.36
CA ALA A 283 12.74 5.59 -4.27
C ALA A 283 13.02 6.35 -5.56
N LYS A 284 12.77 5.75 -6.73
CA LYS A 284 12.85 6.43 -8.01
C LYS A 284 11.89 7.64 -8.06
N ILE A 285 10.65 7.48 -7.60
CA ILE A 285 9.68 8.58 -7.52
C ILE A 285 10.22 9.69 -6.60
N VAL A 286 10.79 9.35 -5.45
CA VAL A 286 11.33 10.34 -4.51
C VAL A 286 12.55 11.05 -5.09
N PHE A 287 13.46 10.34 -5.76
CA PHE A 287 14.58 10.97 -6.47
C PHE A 287 14.12 11.91 -7.59
N GLU A 288 13.08 11.54 -8.35
CA GLU A 288 12.48 12.41 -9.36
C GLU A 288 11.90 13.69 -8.72
N LEU A 289 11.20 13.56 -7.58
CA LEU A 289 10.67 14.72 -6.83
C LEU A 289 11.79 15.62 -6.30
N MET A 290 12.89 15.03 -5.79
CA MET A 290 14.07 15.77 -5.35
C MET A 290 14.67 16.57 -6.50
N TYR A 291 14.87 15.94 -7.66
CA TYR A 291 15.40 16.59 -8.85
C TYR A 291 14.52 17.76 -9.31
N GLU A 292 13.20 17.56 -9.38
CA GLU A 292 12.26 18.62 -9.75
C GLU A 292 12.27 19.79 -8.76
N MET A 293 12.30 19.51 -7.46
CA MET A 293 12.33 20.56 -6.43
C MET A 293 13.63 21.38 -6.47
N VAL A 294 14.79 20.73 -6.59
CA VAL A 294 16.08 21.42 -6.71
C VAL A 294 16.12 22.28 -7.99
N ARG A 295 15.64 21.74 -9.12
CA ARG A 295 15.59 22.48 -10.38
C ARG A 295 14.71 23.73 -10.29
N ASN A 296 13.56 23.64 -9.62
CA ASN A 296 12.60 24.74 -9.50
C ASN A 296 13.05 25.84 -8.52
N LEU A 297 14.01 25.57 -7.63
CA LEU A 297 14.58 26.56 -6.70
C LEU A 297 15.58 27.51 -7.37
N GLU A 298 15.74 27.48 -8.69
CA GLU A 298 16.75 28.27 -9.42
C GLU A 298 18.15 28.16 -8.78
N MET A 299 18.55 26.96 -8.33
CA MET A 299 19.94 26.66 -7.94
C MET A 299 20.91 26.65 -9.15
N ASN A 300 20.65 27.51 -10.13
CA ASN A 300 21.49 27.84 -11.27
C ASN A 300 22.50 28.93 -10.89
N LYS A 301 23.45 28.57 -10.02
CA LYS A 301 24.83 29.05 -10.09
C LYS A 301 25.76 27.90 -9.69
N VAL A 302 26.01 27.02 -10.65
CA VAL A 302 27.25 26.27 -11.03
C VAL A 302 28.39 26.03 -10.00
N THR A 303 28.26 26.24 -8.70
CA THR A 303 29.35 25.99 -7.73
C THR A 303 29.01 25.03 -6.59
N ASP A 304 27.74 24.75 -6.30
CA ASP A 304 27.38 23.86 -5.18
C ASP A 304 26.88 22.46 -5.60
N LEU A 305 26.74 22.21 -6.90
CA LEU A 305 26.28 20.93 -7.46
C LEU A 305 27.41 20.05 -8.04
N ILE A 306 28.66 20.52 -8.05
CA ILE A 306 29.81 19.73 -8.55
C ILE A 306 30.31 18.71 -7.51
N ASN A 307 29.75 18.72 -6.29
CA ASN A 307 30.02 17.73 -5.24
C ASN A 307 28.87 16.71 -5.03
N PHE A 308 27.98 16.55 -6.02
CA PHE A 308 26.93 15.50 -6.02
C PHE A 308 27.42 14.21 -6.67
#